data_AF-A0A0D3JY51-F1
#
_entry.id   AF-A0A0D3JY51-F1
#
_cell.length_a   1.000
_cell.length_b   1.000
_cell.length_c   1.000
_cell.angle_alpha   90.00
_cell.angle_beta   90.00
_cell.angle_gamma   90.00
#
_symmetry.space_group_name_H-M   'P 1'
#
loop_
_entity.id
_entity.type
_entity.pdbx_description
1 polymer ?
#
loop_
_entity_poly.entity_id
_entity_poly.type
_entity_poly.pdbx_seq_one_letter_code
_entity_poly.pdbx_strand_id
1 'polypeptide(L)'
;MPRSRARPKRAKSRPKVRQRSKGKKTVLPSENSGAITNSSHLSKYDVSKSQYENYKDLGLLADANQIGAVRGSIRGFKPRLKGPTAEPTGEEHHPLEDEVRPSVPTCRPVPAGERKVLQDLVSRHGDDYAAMERDMKLNTHQKTAPQLRRRIAKMRDEDSAAALAASEAEAAGAAAPVRQKRKRTKNPNRAFKRRSTHFC
;
A
#
# COMPACT_ATOMS: atom_id res chain seq x y z
N MET A 1 -28.36 -59.91 40.97
CA MET A 1 -27.53 -58.85 41.58
C MET A 1 -26.08 -58.97 41.10
N PRO A 2 -25.62 -58.20 40.09
CA PRO A 2 -24.24 -58.27 39.62
C PRO A 2 -23.37 -57.10 40.15
N ARG A 3 -22.32 -57.50 40.89
CA ARG A 3 -20.95 -56.98 41.01
C ARG A 3 -20.69 -55.48 40.82
N SER A 4 -20.29 -54.83 41.93
CA SER A 4 -19.59 -53.55 41.97
C SER A 4 -18.38 -53.53 41.04
N ARG A 5 -18.44 -52.75 39.97
CA ARG A 5 -17.27 -52.44 39.12
C ARG A 5 -16.48 -51.32 39.77
N ALA A 6 -15.55 -51.66 40.67
CA ALA A 6 -14.52 -50.72 41.11
C ALA A 6 -13.66 -50.35 39.89
N ARG A 7 -13.72 -49.10 39.46
CA ARG A 7 -12.87 -48.57 38.38
C ARG A 7 -11.40 -48.68 38.81
N PRO A 8 -10.50 -49.24 37.99
CA PRO A 8 -9.08 -49.26 38.33
C PRO A 8 -8.55 -47.82 38.38
N LYS A 9 -7.88 -47.47 39.49
CA LYS A 9 -7.17 -46.20 39.63
C LYS A 9 -6.12 -46.16 38.52
N ARG A 10 -6.27 -45.22 37.57
CA ARG A 10 -5.32 -45.00 36.47
C ARG A 10 -3.90 -44.91 37.03
N ALA A 11 -3.05 -45.88 36.69
CA ALA A 11 -1.64 -45.88 37.04
C ALA A 11 -0.98 -44.62 36.46
N LYS A 12 -0.26 -43.88 37.32
CA LYS A 12 0.52 -42.69 36.95
C LYS A 12 1.81 -43.12 36.24
N SER A 13 1.72 -43.67 35.03
CA SER A 13 2.89 -44.14 34.27
C SER A 13 3.51 -43.07 33.36
N ARG A 14 2.87 -41.91 33.18
CA ARG A 14 3.46 -40.82 32.38
C ARG A 14 4.15 -39.82 33.32
N PRO A 15 5.48 -39.64 33.25
CA PRO A 15 6.14 -38.60 34.01
C PRO A 15 5.55 -37.24 33.63
N LYS A 16 5.13 -36.46 34.62
CA LYS A 16 4.68 -35.08 34.41
C LYS A 16 5.90 -34.26 33.96
N VAL A 17 6.05 -34.06 32.66
CA VAL A 17 7.02 -33.09 32.12
C VAL A 17 6.57 -31.72 32.60
N ARG A 18 7.17 -31.23 33.69
CA ARG A 18 7.01 -29.84 34.11
C ARG A 18 7.68 -29.01 33.03
N GLN A 19 6.90 -28.49 32.09
CA GLN A 19 7.40 -27.40 31.26
C GLN A 19 7.80 -26.31 32.24
N ARG A 20 9.11 -26.05 32.36
CA ARG A 20 9.61 -24.89 33.09
C ARG A 20 8.86 -23.71 32.49
N SER A 21 8.02 -23.05 33.29
CA SER A 21 7.42 -21.78 32.90
C SER A 21 8.55 -20.96 32.36
N LYS A 22 8.56 -20.65 31.05
CA LYS A 22 9.64 -19.90 30.43
C LYS A 22 9.86 -18.70 31.34
N GLY A 23 10.99 -18.65 32.04
CA GLY A 23 11.34 -17.49 32.86
C GLY A 23 11.08 -16.27 31.99
N LYS A 24 10.43 -15.25 32.55
CA LYS A 24 10.08 -14.01 31.84
C LYS A 24 11.26 -13.69 30.95
N LYS A 25 11.12 -13.89 29.63
CA LYS A 25 12.18 -13.51 28.70
C LYS A 25 12.25 -12.00 28.90
N THR A 26 13.27 -11.53 29.60
CA THR A 26 13.76 -10.17 29.41
C THR A 26 14.08 -10.13 27.93
N VAL A 27 13.14 -9.60 27.15
CA VAL A 27 13.35 -9.29 25.75
C VAL A 27 14.37 -8.18 25.79
N LEU A 28 15.65 -8.55 25.86
CA LEU A 28 16.70 -7.62 25.51
C LEU A 28 16.37 -7.20 24.07
N PRO A 29 16.29 -5.89 23.79
CA PRO A 29 16.00 -5.42 22.45
C PRO A 29 17.06 -6.04 21.55
N SER A 30 16.62 -6.92 20.64
CA SER A 30 17.56 -7.52 19.69
C SER A 30 18.15 -6.38 18.89
N GLU A 31 19.48 -6.32 18.77
CA GLU A 31 20.19 -5.31 17.96
C GLU A 31 19.75 -5.31 16.47
N ASN A 32 18.96 -6.31 16.07
CA ASN A 32 18.25 -6.40 14.80
C ASN A 32 16.77 -5.98 14.86
N SER A 33 16.38 -5.08 15.78
CA SER A 33 15.04 -4.48 15.77
C SER A 33 14.94 -3.50 14.60
N GLY A 34 14.57 -4.03 13.43
CA GLY A 34 14.19 -3.34 12.20
C GLY A 34 14.68 -1.91 12.09
N ALA A 35 15.88 -1.73 11.55
CA ALA A 35 16.43 -0.41 11.25
C ALA A 35 15.36 0.46 10.57
N ILE A 36 14.88 1.45 11.32
CA ILE A 36 13.88 2.40 10.87
C ILE A 36 14.62 3.35 9.92
N THR A 37 14.57 3.06 8.63
CA THR A 37 15.69 3.42 7.74
C THR A 37 15.59 4.78 7.07
N ASN A 38 14.50 5.57 7.17
CA ASN A 38 14.31 6.63 6.17
C ASN A 38 13.61 7.93 6.62
N SER A 39 13.86 8.50 7.81
CA SER A 39 13.56 9.94 8.00
C SER A 39 14.51 10.65 8.95
N SER A 40 14.63 11.96 8.76
CA SER A 40 15.55 12.80 9.52
C SER A 40 15.14 12.91 11.00
N HIS A 41 13.84 12.80 11.27
CA HIS A 41 13.28 12.86 12.62
C HIS A 41 13.34 11.52 13.38
N LEU A 42 13.59 10.42 12.67
CA LEU A 42 13.81 9.10 13.28
C LEU A 42 15.14 8.98 14.01
N SER A 43 16.05 9.95 13.85
CA SER A 43 17.27 10.06 14.66
C SER A 43 16.98 10.33 16.16
N LYS A 44 15.76 10.76 16.50
CA LYS A 44 15.30 10.97 17.88
C LYS A 44 14.75 9.70 18.54
N TYR A 45 14.63 8.60 17.80
CA TYR A 45 14.11 7.36 18.34
C TYR A 45 15.19 6.65 19.17
N ASP A 46 14.97 6.52 20.48
CA ASP A 46 15.92 5.89 21.39
C ASP A 46 15.50 4.44 21.70
N VAL A 47 16.35 3.48 21.33
CA VAL A 47 16.09 2.04 21.54
C VAL A 47 16.03 1.68 23.03
N SER A 48 16.64 2.50 23.90
CA SER A 48 16.63 2.29 25.35
C SER A 48 15.31 2.71 26.01
N LYS A 49 14.58 3.65 25.42
CA LYS A 49 13.29 4.12 25.91
C LYS A 49 12.17 3.16 25.55
N SER A 50 11.09 3.21 26.33
CA SER A 50 9.87 2.51 25.95
C SER A 50 9.29 3.11 24.66
N GLN A 51 8.63 2.30 23.84
CA GLN A 51 7.95 2.76 22.61
C GLN A 51 7.00 3.93 22.88
N TYR A 52 6.37 3.92 24.05
CA TYR A 52 5.45 4.95 24.49
C TYR A 52 6.14 6.30 24.77
N GLU A 53 7.29 6.29 25.44
CA GLU A 53 8.09 7.50 25.68
C GLU A 53 8.64 8.06 24.36
N ASN A 54 9.10 7.19 23.46
CA ASN A 54 9.55 7.60 22.13
C ASN A 54 8.45 8.30 21.33
N TYR A 55 7.23 7.74 21.32
CA TYR A 55 6.11 8.37 20.61
C TYR A 55 5.67 9.66 21.30
N LYS A 56 5.67 9.72 22.63
CA LYS A 56 5.41 10.96 23.36
C LYS A 56 6.42 12.06 23.02
N ASP A 57 7.71 11.74 23.01
CA ASP A 57 8.78 12.69 22.66
C ASP A 57 8.70 13.16 21.20
N LEU A 58 8.16 12.30 20.32
CA LEU A 58 7.89 12.67 18.95
C LEU A 58 6.64 13.52 18.80
N GLY A 59 5.70 13.51 19.75
CA GLY A 59 4.37 14.13 19.61
C GLY A 59 3.33 13.21 18.95
N LEU A 60 3.63 11.90 18.87
CA LEU A 60 2.79 10.87 18.29
C LEU A 60 2.00 10.10 19.35
N LEU A 61 0.83 9.62 18.96
CA LEU A 61 -0.02 8.82 19.83
C LEU A 61 0.41 7.35 19.77
N ALA A 62 0.73 6.77 20.94
CA ALA A 62 1.31 5.43 21.02
C ALA A 62 0.31 4.28 20.80
N ASP A 63 -0.98 4.48 21.10
CA ASP A 63 -2.02 3.46 20.97
C ASP A 63 -3.23 3.98 20.19
N ALA A 64 -3.32 3.59 18.92
CA ALA A 64 -4.40 4.01 18.02
C ALA A 64 -5.82 3.73 18.54
N ASN A 65 -6.01 2.77 19.46
CA ASN A 65 -7.32 2.48 20.04
C ASN A 65 -7.82 3.59 20.97
N GLN A 66 -6.94 4.47 21.44
CA GLN A 66 -7.32 5.62 22.25
C GLN A 66 -8.01 6.71 21.41
N ILE A 67 -7.72 6.77 20.10
CA ILE A 67 -8.38 7.67 19.14
C ILE A 67 -9.91 7.42 19.14
N GLY A 68 -10.31 6.14 19.29
CA GLY A 68 -11.71 5.72 19.37
C GLY A 68 -12.30 5.74 20.79
N ALA A 69 -11.49 5.74 21.85
CA ALA A 69 -11.98 5.83 23.23
C ALA A 69 -12.51 7.23 23.57
N VAL A 70 -11.99 8.27 22.90
CA VAL A 70 -12.43 9.68 23.05
C VAL A 70 -13.79 9.91 22.38
N ARG A 71 -14.11 9.20 21.30
CA ARG A 71 -15.43 9.26 20.65
C ARG A 71 -16.28 8.14 21.24
N GLY A 72 -17.17 8.46 22.19
CA GLY A 72 -18.10 7.52 22.87
C GLY A 72 -19.10 6.78 21.97
N SER A 73 -18.72 6.40 20.75
CA SER A 73 -19.54 5.77 19.73
C SER A 73 -19.65 4.25 19.87
N ILE A 74 -18.80 3.60 20.68
CA ILE A 74 -18.91 2.16 20.95
C ILE A 74 -19.53 1.94 22.32
N ARG A 75 -20.87 1.87 22.35
CA ARG A 75 -21.65 1.56 23.55
C ARG A 75 -21.25 0.18 24.09
N GLY A 76 -20.64 0.15 25.29
CA GLY A 76 -20.29 -1.09 25.99
C GLY A 76 -18.82 -1.53 25.90
N PHE A 77 -17.97 -0.83 25.14
CA PHE A 77 -16.53 -1.10 25.18
C PHE A 77 -15.90 -0.34 26.35
N LYS A 78 -15.55 -1.07 27.43
CA LYS A 78 -14.75 -0.52 28.53
C LYS A 78 -13.27 -0.70 28.17
N PRO A 79 -12.56 0.33 27.67
CA PRO A 79 -11.13 0.19 27.43
C PRO A 79 -10.47 -0.19 28.76
N ARG A 80 -9.67 -1.26 28.74
CA ARG A 80 -8.85 -1.64 29.89
C ARG A 80 -7.75 -0.59 30.01
N LEU A 81 -8.00 0.47 30.77
CA LEU A 81 -6.99 1.42 31.24
C LEU A 81 -5.91 0.64 31.99
N LYS A 82 -4.83 0.29 31.30
CA LYS A 82 -3.64 -0.32 31.88
C LYS A 82 -2.40 0.29 31.25
N GLY A 83 -2.16 1.57 31.53
CA GLY A 83 -0.88 2.23 31.22
C GLY A 83 -0.97 3.75 31.36
N PRO A 84 0.14 4.44 31.69
CA PRO A 84 0.23 5.88 31.48
C PRO A 84 -0.09 6.16 30.02
N THR A 85 -0.94 7.16 29.76
CA THR A 85 -1.43 7.52 28.43
C THR A 85 -0.81 8.84 28.01
N ALA A 86 -0.19 8.88 26.82
CA ALA A 86 0.60 10.02 26.39
C ALA A 86 -0.43 10.93 25.78
N GLU A 87 -0.90 11.89 26.56
CA GLU A 87 -1.83 12.87 26.04
C GLU A 87 -1.15 13.60 24.88
N PRO A 88 -1.76 13.65 23.69
CA PRO A 88 -1.19 14.39 22.59
C PRO A 88 -1.09 15.83 23.04
N THR A 89 0.13 16.35 23.08
CA THR A 89 0.37 17.77 23.37
C THR A 89 -0.24 18.54 22.19
N GLY A 90 -1.16 19.44 22.49
CA GLY A 90 -2.19 19.91 21.54
C GLY A 90 -1.68 20.58 20.25
N GLU A 91 -2.59 20.61 19.27
CA GLU A 91 -2.80 21.60 18.18
C GLU A 91 -1.59 22.21 17.41
N GLU A 92 -0.37 21.72 17.58
CA GLU A 92 0.80 22.22 16.87
C GLU A 92 1.12 21.34 15.65
N HIS A 93 1.44 21.99 14.52
CA HIS A 93 1.85 21.37 13.27
C HIS A 93 3.03 20.43 13.52
N HIS A 94 2.84 19.13 13.28
CA HIS A 94 3.85 18.13 13.62
C HIS A 94 4.96 18.15 12.56
N PRO A 95 6.26 18.14 12.90
CA PRO A 95 7.36 18.26 11.92
C PRO A 95 7.36 17.16 10.84
N LEU A 96 6.74 16.01 11.13
CA LEU A 96 6.53 14.94 10.14
C LEU A 96 5.56 15.33 9.02
N GLU A 97 4.65 16.27 9.23
CA GLU A 97 3.71 16.74 8.20
C GLU A 97 4.44 17.47 7.07
N ASP A 98 5.53 18.18 7.38
CA ASP A 98 6.42 18.82 6.39
C ASP A 98 7.20 17.79 5.56
N GLU A 99 7.56 16.64 6.15
CA GLU A 99 8.24 15.55 5.43
C GLU A 99 7.29 14.77 4.50
N VAL A 100 5.97 14.81 4.77
CA VAL A 100 4.96 14.18 3.92
C VAL A 100 4.81 15.00 2.66
N ARG A 101 5.45 14.53 1.59
CA ARG A 101 5.26 15.11 0.25
C ARG A 101 3.77 15.12 -0.09
N PRO A 102 3.23 16.23 -0.62
CA PRO A 102 1.85 16.26 -1.08
C PRO A 102 1.67 15.13 -2.10
N SER A 103 0.62 14.33 -1.90
CA SER A 103 0.30 13.23 -2.81
C SER A 103 -0.09 13.84 -4.16
N VAL A 104 0.84 13.80 -5.12
CA VAL A 104 0.53 14.18 -6.50
C VAL A 104 -0.34 13.06 -7.09
N PRO A 105 -1.61 13.32 -7.42
CA PRO A 105 -2.46 12.28 -7.98
C PRO A 105 -1.90 11.84 -9.33
N THR A 106 -1.45 10.59 -9.42
CA THR A 106 -0.93 10.04 -10.68
C THR A 106 -2.08 9.77 -11.64
N CYS A 107 -2.36 10.71 -12.55
CA CYS A 107 -3.30 10.51 -13.64
C CYS A 107 -2.77 9.44 -14.60
N ARG A 108 -3.43 8.28 -14.66
CA ARG A 108 -3.07 7.23 -15.63
C ARG A 108 -3.62 7.59 -17.00
N PRO A 109 -2.79 7.69 -18.06
CA PRO A 109 -3.27 8.04 -19.38
C PRO A 109 -4.15 6.95 -20.00
N VAL A 110 -4.99 7.30 -20.97
CA VAL A 110 -5.70 6.32 -21.80
C VAL A 110 -4.69 5.53 -22.64
N PRO A 111 -4.72 4.19 -22.64
CA PRO A 111 -3.77 3.39 -23.40
C PRO A 111 -3.93 3.62 -24.91
N ALA A 112 -2.82 3.63 -25.64
CA ALA A 112 -2.79 4.01 -27.06
C ALA A 112 -3.72 3.16 -27.95
N GLY A 113 -3.87 1.87 -27.68
CA GLY A 113 -4.78 0.99 -28.42
C GLY A 113 -6.25 1.35 -28.20
N GLU A 114 -6.62 1.68 -26.96
CA GLU A 114 -7.98 2.12 -26.63
C GLU A 114 -8.29 3.49 -27.24
N ARG A 115 -7.31 4.39 -27.27
CA ARG A 115 -7.45 5.71 -27.87
C ARG A 115 -7.87 5.63 -29.34
N LYS A 116 -7.25 4.74 -30.12
CA LYS A 116 -7.64 4.51 -31.53
C LYS A 116 -9.09 4.09 -31.68
N VAL A 117 -9.53 3.12 -30.87
CA VAL A 117 -10.92 2.64 -30.92
C VAL A 117 -11.91 3.75 -30.54
N LEU A 118 -11.58 4.57 -29.54
CA LEU A 118 -12.42 5.71 -29.14
C LEU A 118 -12.46 6.79 -30.23
N GLN A 119 -11.34 7.06 -30.90
CA GLN A 119 -11.28 7.97 -32.04
C GLN A 119 -12.12 7.46 -33.22
N ASP A 120 -12.06 6.17 -33.53
CA ASP A 120 -12.87 5.55 -34.56
C ASP A 120 -14.37 5.62 -34.24
N LEU A 121 -14.75 5.41 -32.96
CA LEU A 121 -16.14 5.55 -32.51
C LEU A 121 -16.64 6.99 -32.63
N VAL A 122 -15.84 7.97 -32.21
CA VAL A 122 -16.19 9.39 -32.34
C VAL A 122 -16.23 9.82 -33.80
N SER A 123 -15.33 9.33 -34.64
CA SER A 123 -15.30 9.61 -36.09
C SER A 123 -16.56 9.08 -36.80
N ARG A 124 -17.08 7.91 -36.39
CA ARG A 124 -18.27 7.32 -37.02
C ARG A 124 -19.59 7.84 -36.47
N HIS A 125 -19.71 7.99 -35.15
CA HIS A 125 -20.98 8.26 -34.47
C HIS A 125 -21.06 9.66 -33.85
N GLY A 126 -20.00 10.48 -33.95
CA GLY A 126 -19.97 11.83 -33.39
C GLY A 126 -20.04 11.82 -31.86
N ASP A 127 -21.10 12.42 -31.31
CA ASP A 127 -21.37 12.47 -29.86
C ASP A 127 -22.55 11.55 -29.43
N ASP A 128 -23.08 10.72 -30.35
CA ASP A 128 -24.21 9.83 -30.07
C ASP A 128 -23.77 8.55 -29.34
N TYR A 129 -23.61 8.63 -28.01
CA TYR A 129 -23.15 7.50 -27.18
C TYR A 129 -24.07 6.27 -27.23
N ALA A 130 -25.37 6.46 -27.47
CA ALA A 130 -26.32 5.35 -27.61
C ALA A 130 -26.14 4.58 -28.93
N ALA A 131 -25.62 5.23 -29.97
CA ALA A 131 -25.24 4.57 -31.22
C ALA A 131 -23.90 3.83 -31.05
N MET A 132 -22.93 4.47 -30.38
CA MET A 132 -21.63 3.85 -30.08
C MET A 132 -21.74 2.58 -29.23
N GLU A 133 -22.66 2.56 -28.26
CA GLU A 133 -22.90 1.38 -27.42
C GLU A 133 -23.36 0.18 -28.26
N ARG A 134 -24.18 0.42 -29.29
CA ARG A 134 -24.74 -0.62 -30.17
C ARG A 134 -23.77 -1.08 -31.28
N ASP A 135 -22.67 -0.38 -31.52
CA ASP A 135 -21.69 -0.74 -32.55
C ASP A 135 -20.87 -1.96 -32.11
N MET A 136 -21.33 -3.16 -32.48
CA MET A 136 -20.66 -4.42 -32.13
C MET A 136 -19.26 -4.58 -32.74
N LYS A 137 -18.94 -3.84 -33.81
CA LYS A 137 -17.67 -4.01 -34.52
C LYS A 137 -16.56 -3.21 -33.86
N LEU A 138 -16.81 -1.94 -33.54
CA LEU A 138 -15.84 -1.08 -32.87
C LEU A 138 -15.87 -1.23 -31.35
N ASN A 139 -17.06 -1.39 -30.75
CA ASN A 139 -17.21 -1.61 -29.32
C ASN A 139 -17.11 -3.10 -28.97
N THR A 140 -15.97 -3.73 -29.28
CA THR A 140 -15.76 -5.17 -29.09
C THR A 140 -16.01 -5.65 -27.67
N HIS A 141 -15.75 -4.79 -26.67
CA HIS A 141 -15.95 -5.09 -25.26
C HIS A 141 -17.32 -4.70 -24.72
N GLN A 142 -18.25 -4.29 -25.59
CA GLN A 142 -19.62 -3.93 -25.23
C GLN A 142 -19.68 -2.93 -24.06
N LYS A 143 -18.83 -1.89 -24.12
CA LYS A 143 -18.82 -0.82 -23.12
C LYS A 143 -20.15 -0.09 -23.18
N THR A 144 -20.74 0.16 -22.01
CA THR A 144 -22.00 0.88 -21.91
C THR A 144 -21.82 2.35 -22.27
N ALA A 145 -22.88 3.04 -22.70
CA ALA A 145 -22.84 4.47 -23.01
C ALA A 145 -22.17 5.36 -21.93
N PRO A 146 -22.45 5.21 -20.61
CA PRO A 146 -21.78 6.02 -19.59
C PRO A 146 -20.28 5.71 -19.46
N GLN A 147 -19.85 4.47 -19.73
CA GLN A 147 -18.42 4.13 -19.72
C GLN A 147 -17.69 4.74 -20.90
N LEU A 148 -18.32 4.74 -22.09
CA LEU A 148 -17.80 5.40 -23.28
C LEU A 148 -17.68 6.91 -23.06
N ARG A 149 -18.72 7.54 -22.49
CA ARG A 149 -18.71 8.97 -22.15
C ARG A 149 -17.54 9.35 -21.24
N ARG A 150 -17.33 8.61 -20.14
CA ARG A 150 -16.21 8.86 -19.21
C ARG A 150 -14.84 8.73 -19.88
N ARG A 151 -14.68 7.73 -20.75
CA ARG A 151 -13.41 7.46 -21.44
C ARG A 151 -13.11 8.47 -22.52
N ILE A 152 -14.12 8.88 -23.30
CA ILE A 152 -13.99 9.91 -24.33
C ILE A 152 -13.70 11.27 -23.67
N ALA A 153 -14.40 11.62 -22.58
CA ALA A 153 -14.10 12.82 -21.81
C ALA A 153 -12.64 12.84 -21.36
N LYS A 154 -12.19 11.76 -20.71
CA LYS A 154 -10.79 11.63 -20.27
C LYS A 154 -9.79 11.75 -21.42
N MET A 155 -10.07 11.15 -22.59
CA MET A 155 -9.22 11.26 -23.77
C MET A 155 -9.16 12.72 -24.26
N ARG A 156 -10.28 13.43 -24.30
CA ARG A 156 -10.35 14.85 -24.69
C ARG A 156 -9.60 15.74 -23.68
N ASP A 157 -9.72 15.45 -22.38
CA ASP A 157 -8.99 16.17 -21.33
C ASP A 157 -7.47 15.97 -21.49
N GLU A 158 -7.03 14.75 -21.79
CA GLU A 158 -5.61 14.45 -22.08
C GLU A 158 -5.12 15.13 -23.36
N ASP A 159 -5.92 15.14 -24.42
CA ASP A 159 -5.56 15.76 -25.70
C ASP A 159 -5.55 17.30 -25.61
N SER A 160 -6.48 17.90 -24.86
CA SER A 160 -6.49 19.34 -24.58
C SER A 160 -5.31 19.77 -23.69
N ALA A 161 -5.01 19.01 -22.63
CA ALA A 161 -3.83 19.24 -21.81
C ALA A 161 -2.53 19.09 -22.63
N ALA A 162 -2.46 18.12 -23.53
CA ALA A 162 -1.34 17.94 -24.43
C ALA A 162 -1.21 19.10 -25.44
N ALA A 163 -2.32 19.62 -25.96
CA ALA A 163 -2.32 20.76 -26.89
C ALA A 163 -1.83 22.05 -26.20
N LEU A 164 -2.27 22.31 -24.97
CA LEU A 164 -1.80 23.46 -24.17
C LEU A 164 -0.29 23.33 -23.89
N ALA A 165 0.15 22.16 -23.43
CA ALA A 165 1.57 21.89 -23.19
C ALA A 165 2.43 22.00 -24.47
N ALA A 166 1.90 21.61 -25.62
CA ALA A 166 2.57 21.76 -26.91
C ALA A 166 2.71 23.24 -27.30
N SER A 167 1.67 24.05 -27.13
CA SER A 167 1.76 25.49 -27.39
C SER A 167 2.75 26.21 -26.46
N GLU A 168 2.84 25.80 -25.20
CA GLU A 168 3.81 26.33 -24.24
C GLU A 168 5.25 25.90 -24.58
N ALA A 169 5.43 24.66 -25.06
CA ALA A 169 6.73 24.15 -25.49
C ALA A 169 7.25 24.80 -26.79
N GLU A 170 6.34 25.09 -27.74
CA GLU A 170 6.68 25.84 -28.96
C GLU A 170 7.05 27.29 -28.64
N ALA A 171 6.36 27.93 -27.69
CA ALA A 171 6.73 29.26 -27.19
C ALA A 171 8.08 29.28 -26.46
N ALA A 172 8.49 28.17 -25.85
CA ALA A 172 9.74 28.04 -25.11
C ALA A 172 10.96 27.61 -25.97
N GLY A 173 10.78 27.33 -27.26
CA GLY A 173 11.90 26.99 -28.18
C GLY A 173 12.76 25.79 -27.73
N ALA A 174 12.23 24.91 -26.89
CA ALA A 174 13.00 23.82 -26.29
C ALA A 174 13.11 22.65 -27.27
N ALA A 175 14.23 22.59 -28.00
CA ALA A 175 14.60 21.45 -28.83
C ALA A 175 14.50 20.15 -28.04
N ALA A 176 13.59 19.26 -28.47
CA ALA A 176 13.31 17.99 -27.81
C ALA A 176 14.61 17.19 -27.59
N PRO A 177 14.90 16.72 -26.35
CA PRO A 177 16.10 15.94 -26.11
C PRO A 177 16.02 14.66 -26.92
N VAL A 178 16.97 14.49 -27.85
CA VAL A 178 17.13 13.29 -28.65
C VAL A 178 17.20 12.09 -27.70
N ARG A 179 16.11 11.34 -27.62
CA ARG A 179 16.00 10.17 -26.75
C ARG A 179 16.96 9.10 -27.27
N GLN A 180 18.17 9.08 -26.72
CA GLN A 180 19.19 8.10 -27.07
C GLN A 180 18.60 6.70 -26.83
N LYS A 181 18.34 5.96 -27.92
CA LYS A 181 17.91 4.56 -27.84
C LYS A 181 19.04 3.78 -27.18
N ARG A 182 18.87 3.42 -25.91
CA ARG A 182 19.82 2.53 -25.20
C ARG A 182 19.94 1.25 -26.04
N LYS A 183 21.14 0.98 -26.56
CA LYS A 183 21.43 -0.27 -27.27
C LYS A 183 21.06 -1.42 -26.34
N ARG A 184 20.04 -2.20 -26.69
CA ARG A 184 19.71 -3.45 -25.99
C ARG A 184 20.90 -4.38 -26.20
N THR A 185 21.75 -4.52 -25.20
CA THR A 185 22.80 -5.52 -25.22
C THR A 185 22.12 -6.89 -25.23
N LYS A 186 22.37 -7.71 -26.26
CA LYS A 186 21.85 -9.07 -26.43
C LYS A 186 22.55 -10.05 -25.46
N ASN A 187 22.70 -9.69 -24.18
CA ASN A 187 23.17 -10.63 -23.18
C ASN A 187 21.96 -11.26 -22.49
N PRO A 188 21.46 -12.42 -22.97
CA PRO A 188 20.48 -13.17 -22.21
C PRO A 188 21.10 -13.53 -20.87
N ASN A 189 20.31 -13.36 -19.82
CA ASN A 189 20.64 -13.62 -18.42
C ASN A 189 21.68 -14.73 -18.23
N ARG A 190 22.85 -14.36 -17.69
CA ARG A 190 23.94 -15.27 -17.28
C ARG A 190 23.47 -16.33 -16.26
N ALA A 191 22.33 -16.11 -15.63
CA ALA A 191 21.68 -17.00 -14.67
C ALA A 191 21.37 -18.41 -15.21
N PHE A 192 21.14 -18.57 -16.53
CA PHE A 192 20.81 -19.86 -17.13
C PHE A 192 22.02 -20.66 -17.65
N LYS A 193 23.26 -20.17 -17.51
CA LYS A 193 24.47 -20.86 -18.00
C LYS A 193 25.09 -21.84 -16.99
N ARG A 194 24.54 -22.00 -15.79
CA ARG A 194 24.97 -23.05 -14.85
C ARG A 194 24.33 -24.38 -15.26
N ARG A 195 24.95 -25.09 -16.19
CA ARG A 195 24.69 -26.52 -16.42
C ARG A 195 25.03 -27.25 -15.11
N SER A 196 24.06 -27.95 -14.53
CA SER A 196 24.25 -28.80 -13.35
C SER A 196 25.20 -29.94 -13.71
N THR A 197 26.41 -29.92 -13.17
CA THR A 197 27.42 -30.99 -13.34
C THR A 197 27.32 -32.08 -12.26
N HIS A 198 26.15 -32.26 -11.64
CA HIS A 198 25.92 -33.27 -10.61
C HIS A 198 24.72 -34.14 -10.96
N PHE A 199 24.96 -35.08 -11.87
CA PHE A 199 24.24 -36.34 -11.99
C PHE A 199 25.25 -37.37 -12.53
N CYS A 200 26.03 -37.94 -11.62
CA CYS A 200 26.75 -39.20 -11.75
C CYS A 200 26.59 -39.95 -10.43
#